data_AF-A0A8B3CCL0-F1
#
_entry.id   AF-A0A8B3CCL0-F1
#
_cell.length_a   1.000
_cell.length_b   1.000
_cell.length_c   1.000
_cell.angle_alpha   90.00
_cell.angle_beta   90.00
_cell.angle_gamma   90.00
#
_symmetry.space_group_name_H-M   'P 1'
#
loop_
_entity.id
_entity.type
_entity.pdbx_description
1 polymer ?
#
loop_
_entity_poly.entity_id
_entity_poly.type
_entity_poly.pdbx_seq_one_letter_code
_entity_poly.pdbx_strand_id
1 'polypeptide(L)'
;MANDYFSFKRFTVWQRRAAMRVGTDGVLLGAWFDPGGDGARMLDVGTGTGVIALMAAQRNPSARIDAVEIDAGSCADAAENFAGSPWAERLALFGESFVSFCGHATRKYDRIVSNPPYFVGSLKCPDPGRTRARHTDSLPHPELLAGAAGLLTEKGCLSVVLPADGADAFTGQAARYGLFPARTLAVCPVPGTVPKRMLIEFRTFRGGVETEVLAIAPEGGTGYTDRYRALTGDFYLKM
;
A
#
# COMPACT_ATOMS: atom_id res chain seq x y z
N MET A 1 24.23 9.98 8.43
CA MET A 1 22.82 10.42 8.55
C MET A 1 22.04 9.75 7.44
N ALA A 2 20.91 9.12 7.75
CA ALA A 2 20.05 8.57 6.70
C ALA A 2 19.47 9.74 5.90
N ASN A 3 19.55 9.70 4.58
CA ASN A 3 19.02 10.75 3.71
C ASN A 3 17.52 10.99 3.99
N ASP A 4 17.09 12.23 3.83
CA ASP A 4 15.68 12.63 3.96
C ASP A 4 14.86 12.37 2.69
N TYR A 5 15.44 11.61 1.75
CA TYR A 5 14.82 11.21 0.51
C TYR A 5 15.17 9.77 0.15
N PHE A 6 14.33 9.17 -0.68
CA PHE A 6 14.57 7.91 -1.35
C PHE A 6 14.45 8.13 -2.86
N SER A 7 15.50 7.80 -3.62
CA SER A 7 15.51 7.98 -5.08
C SER A 7 15.19 6.68 -5.81
N PHE A 8 14.16 6.74 -6.63
CA PHE A 8 13.85 5.74 -7.65
C PHE A 8 14.44 6.17 -9.00
N LYS A 9 14.38 5.28 -9.99
CA LYS A 9 14.86 5.54 -11.36
C LYS A 9 14.22 6.77 -12.01
N ARG A 10 12.93 7.02 -11.76
CA ARG A 10 12.15 8.07 -12.46
C ARG A 10 11.64 9.19 -11.56
N PHE A 11 11.71 9.03 -10.24
CA PHE A 11 11.20 10.02 -9.28
C PHE A 11 11.95 9.91 -7.95
N THR A 12 11.85 10.95 -7.12
CA THR A 12 12.41 10.97 -5.77
C THR A 12 11.27 11.20 -4.77
N VAL A 13 11.34 10.51 -3.64
CA VAL A 13 10.39 10.63 -2.54
C VAL A 13 11.09 11.29 -1.36
N TRP A 14 10.70 12.52 -1.04
CA TRP A 14 11.06 13.23 0.17
C TRP A 14 10.23 12.70 1.35
N GLN A 15 10.87 12.56 2.51
CA GLN A 15 10.33 11.90 3.71
C GLN A 15 10.85 12.57 4.99
N ARG A 16 10.83 13.91 5.00
CA ARG A 16 11.34 14.76 6.10
C ARG A 16 10.39 14.78 7.29
N ARG A 17 9.09 14.73 7.02
CA ARG A 17 7.99 14.99 7.95
C ARG A 17 7.10 13.77 8.14
N ALA A 18 7.08 12.86 7.17
CA ALA A 18 6.22 11.69 7.19
C ALA A 18 6.47 10.79 8.42
N ALA A 19 5.39 10.28 9.00
CA ALA A 19 5.44 9.40 10.17
C ALA A 19 6.18 8.09 9.88
N MET A 20 6.17 7.63 8.63
CA MET A 20 6.88 6.45 8.16
C MET A 20 7.70 6.77 6.90
N ARG A 21 8.94 6.26 6.88
CA ARG A 21 9.83 6.33 5.72
C ARG A 21 9.48 5.25 4.69
N VAL A 22 9.90 5.44 3.45
CA VAL A 22 9.80 4.44 2.38
C VAL A 22 10.47 3.14 2.85
N GLY A 23 9.67 2.09 2.95
CA GLY A 23 10.10 0.76 3.34
C GLY A 23 9.83 -0.27 2.25
N THR A 24 10.35 -1.48 2.45
CA THR A 24 10.19 -2.62 1.52
C THR A 24 8.73 -2.91 1.22
N ASP A 25 7.84 -2.78 2.21
CA ASP A 25 6.43 -3.14 2.08
C ASP A 25 5.69 -2.25 1.08
N GLY A 26 5.93 -0.93 1.11
CA GLY A 26 5.35 0.00 0.14
C GLY A 26 5.86 -0.23 -1.28
N VAL A 27 7.15 -0.54 -1.43
CA VAL A 27 7.73 -0.83 -2.76
C VAL A 27 7.26 -2.18 -3.29
N LEU A 28 7.21 -3.21 -2.44
CA LEU A 28 6.67 -4.52 -2.80
C LEU A 28 5.21 -4.40 -3.26
N LEU A 29 4.38 -3.73 -2.46
CA LEU A 29 2.97 -3.55 -2.80
C LEU A 29 2.85 -2.76 -4.10
N GLY A 30 3.50 -1.59 -4.20
CA GLY A 30 3.47 -0.71 -5.37
C GLY A 30 3.96 -1.35 -6.67
N ALA A 31 4.89 -2.31 -6.57
CA ALA A 31 5.38 -3.08 -7.71
C ALA A 31 4.46 -4.25 -8.10
N TRP A 32 3.79 -4.88 -7.14
CA TRP A 32 3.02 -6.11 -7.35
C TRP A 32 1.57 -5.91 -7.76
N PHE A 33 0.89 -4.93 -7.15
CA PHE A 33 -0.54 -4.75 -7.40
C PHE A 33 -0.81 -4.35 -8.86
N ASP A 34 -1.97 -4.69 -9.41
CA ASP A 34 -2.32 -4.25 -10.77
C ASP A 34 -2.87 -2.81 -10.74
N PRO A 35 -2.26 -1.82 -11.42
CA PRO A 35 -2.78 -0.45 -11.45
C PRO A 35 -4.01 -0.29 -12.36
N GLY A 36 -4.50 -1.35 -13.00
CA GLY A 36 -5.67 -1.33 -13.87
C GLY A 36 -5.33 -0.92 -15.30
N GLY A 37 -6.34 -0.95 -16.16
CA GLY A 37 -6.23 -0.59 -17.58
C GLY A 37 -6.25 0.91 -17.84
N ASP A 38 -6.42 1.27 -19.11
CA ASP A 38 -6.43 2.68 -19.52
C ASP A 38 -7.55 3.48 -18.84
N GLY A 39 -7.18 4.64 -18.30
CA GLY A 39 -8.10 5.55 -17.62
C GLY A 39 -8.61 5.06 -16.26
N ALA A 40 -8.01 4.01 -15.69
CA ALA A 40 -8.38 3.47 -14.38
C ALA A 40 -8.37 4.55 -13.28
N ARG A 41 -9.33 4.46 -12.36
CA ARG A 41 -9.35 5.26 -11.15
C ARG A 41 -8.79 4.48 -9.98
N MET A 42 -7.83 5.09 -9.30
CA MET A 42 -7.08 4.46 -8.22
C MET A 42 -7.22 5.28 -6.94
N LEU A 43 -7.28 4.59 -5.81
CA LEU A 43 -7.28 5.19 -4.48
C LEU A 43 -6.15 4.60 -3.63
N ASP A 44 -5.23 5.44 -3.17
CA ASP A 44 -4.18 5.07 -2.21
C ASP A 44 -4.60 5.51 -0.80
N VAL A 45 -4.99 4.55 0.04
CA VAL A 45 -5.53 4.80 1.39
C VAL A 45 -4.41 4.69 2.43
N GLY A 46 -4.15 5.79 3.14
CA GLY A 46 -2.98 5.91 4.01
C GLY A 46 -1.72 6.08 3.17
N THR A 47 -1.74 7.06 2.25
CA THR A 47 -0.70 7.20 1.21
C THR A 47 0.69 7.51 1.78
N GLY A 48 0.79 8.00 3.02
CA GLY A 48 2.05 8.34 3.67
C GLY A 48 2.82 9.38 2.86
N THR A 49 3.99 9.02 2.36
CA THR A 49 4.82 9.88 1.49
C THR A 49 4.33 9.97 0.04
N GLY A 50 3.28 9.24 -0.34
CA GLY A 50 2.82 9.17 -1.72
C GLY A 50 3.54 8.11 -2.57
N VAL A 51 4.39 7.27 -1.98
CA VAL A 51 5.24 6.35 -2.74
C VAL A 51 4.46 5.36 -3.60
N ILE A 52 3.38 4.76 -3.08
CA ILE A 52 2.57 3.80 -3.85
C ILE A 52 1.81 4.53 -4.98
N ALA A 53 1.20 5.68 -4.69
CA ALA A 53 0.58 6.52 -5.70
C ALA A 53 1.55 6.91 -6.84
N LEU A 54 2.79 7.29 -6.54
CA LEU A 54 3.80 7.62 -7.55
C LEU A 54 4.22 6.38 -8.37
N MET A 55 4.38 5.22 -7.71
CA MET A 55 4.67 3.97 -8.41
C MET A 55 3.53 3.56 -9.35
N ALA A 56 2.28 3.77 -8.92
CA ALA A 56 1.09 3.55 -9.73
C ALA A 56 1.07 4.49 -10.95
N ALA A 57 1.36 5.78 -10.74
CA ALA A 57 1.43 6.78 -11.80
C ALA A 57 2.53 6.45 -12.84
N GLN A 58 3.66 5.90 -12.41
CA GLN A 58 4.73 5.41 -13.30
C GLN A 58 4.27 4.23 -14.16
N ARG A 59 3.53 3.28 -13.58
CA ARG A 59 3.12 2.03 -14.24
C ARG A 59 1.89 2.18 -15.12
N ASN A 60 1.00 3.12 -14.80
CA ASN A 60 -0.17 3.43 -15.61
C ASN A 60 -0.16 4.91 -16.04
N PRO A 61 0.19 5.21 -17.31
CA PRO A 61 0.29 6.57 -17.83
C PRO A 61 -1.03 7.35 -17.86
N SER A 62 -2.17 6.66 -17.87
CA SER A 62 -3.51 7.26 -18.03
C SER A 62 -4.37 7.20 -16.76
N ALA A 63 -3.93 6.48 -15.72
CA ALA A 63 -4.66 6.40 -14.45
C ALA A 63 -4.79 7.77 -13.77
N ARG A 64 -5.91 7.95 -13.06
CA ARG A 64 -6.11 9.05 -12.11
C ARG A 64 -6.08 8.48 -10.70
N ILE A 65 -5.29 9.10 -9.84
CA ILE A 65 -4.96 8.55 -8.53
C ILE A 65 -5.35 9.59 -7.48
N ASP A 66 -6.33 9.22 -6.67
CA ASP A 66 -6.66 9.92 -5.44
C ASP A 66 -5.88 9.27 -4.30
N ALA A 67 -5.36 10.07 -3.38
CA ALA A 67 -4.55 9.62 -2.26
C ALA A 67 -5.08 10.25 -0.98
N VAL A 68 -5.35 9.43 0.04
CA VAL A 68 -5.92 9.88 1.32
C VAL A 68 -4.89 9.68 2.42
N GLU A 69 -4.62 10.73 3.18
CA GLU A 69 -3.71 10.70 4.32
C GLU A 69 -4.23 11.62 5.43
N ILE A 70 -4.16 11.16 6.68
CA ILE A 70 -4.66 11.90 7.84
C ILE A 70 -3.53 12.65 8.56
N ASP A 71 -2.30 12.14 8.50
CA ASP A 71 -1.13 12.77 9.12
C ASP A 71 -0.68 13.99 8.32
N ALA A 72 -0.72 15.16 8.95
CA ALA A 72 -0.37 16.42 8.32
C ALA A 72 1.09 16.46 7.83
N GLY A 73 2.01 15.80 8.55
CA GLY A 73 3.42 15.70 8.13
C GLY A 73 3.58 14.89 6.85
N SER A 74 2.95 13.72 6.82
CA SER A 74 2.93 12.83 5.65
C SER A 74 2.22 13.50 4.46
N CYS A 75 1.10 14.20 4.69
CA CYS A 75 0.42 15.00 3.66
C CYS A 75 1.35 16.05 3.04
N ALA A 76 2.11 16.77 3.86
CA ALA A 76 3.03 17.80 3.36
C ALA A 76 4.13 17.20 2.47
N ASP A 77 4.70 16.05 2.87
CA ASP A 77 5.68 15.35 2.06
C ASP A 77 5.06 14.76 0.78
N ALA A 78 3.86 14.16 0.86
CA ALA A 78 3.15 13.64 -0.31
C ALA A 78 2.82 14.75 -1.32
N ALA A 79 2.36 15.92 -0.85
CA ALA A 79 2.10 17.07 -1.70
C ALA A 79 3.37 17.57 -2.41
N GLU A 80 4.49 17.67 -1.69
CA GLU A 80 5.81 18.03 -2.25
C GLU A 80 6.24 17.00 -3.31
N ASN A 81 6.07 15.71 -3.02
CA ASN A 81 6.44 14.62 -3.92
C ASN A 81 5.57 14.57 -5.17
N PHE A 82 4.25 14.77 -5.04
CA PHE A 82 3.33 14.77 -6.18
C PHE A 82 3.62 15.96 -7.11
N ALA A 83 3.76 17.17 -6.54
CA ALA A 83 4.08 18.37 -7.29
C ALA A 83 5.45 18.28 -7.98
N GLY A 84 6.44 17.64 -7.34
CA GLY A 84 7.76 17.41 -7.90
C GLY A 84 7.86 16.26 -8.91
N SER A 85 6.77 15.51 -9.13
CA SER A 85 6.77 14.35 -10.03
C SER A 85 6.34 14.73 -11.46
N PRO A 86 6.70 13.92 -12.47
CA PRO A 86 6.18 14.07 -13.84
C PRO A 86 4.66 13.85 -13.99
N TRP A 87 3.94 13.52 -12.91
CA TRP A 87 2.55 13.06 -12.95
C TRP A 87 1.61 13.90 -12.09
N ALA A 88 2.03 15.10 -11.67
CA ALA A 88 1.29 15.97 -10.77
C ALA A 88 -0.19 16.15 -11.17
N GLU A 89 -0.49 16.33 -12.45
CA GLU A 89 -1.86 16.56 -12.95
C GLU A 89 -2.83 15.36 -12.76
N ARG A 90 -2.30 14.18 -12.44
CA ARG A 90 -3.08 12.94 -12.26
C ARG A 90 -3.16 12.49 -10.81
N LEU A 91 -2.49 13.19 -9.90
CA LEU A 91 -2.38 12.86 -8.49
C LEU A 91 -3.15 13.91 -7.67
N ALA A 92 -4.18 13.49 -6.94
CA ALA A 92 -4.93 14.34 -6.02
C ALA A 92 -4.73 13.85 -4.59
N LEU A 93 -4.37 14.76 -3.68
CA LEU A 93 -4.18 14.47 -2.26
C LEU A 93 -5.35 15.00 -1.44
N PHE A 94 -5.88 14.17 -0.56
CA PHE A 94 -6.95 14.47 0.39
C PHE A 94 -6.39 14.32 1.81
N GLY A 95 -6.15 15.46 2.47
CA GLY A 95 -5.62 15.55 3.82
C GLY A 95 -6.69 15.34 4.89
N GLU A 96 -7.30 14.16 4.95
CA GLU A 96 -8.39 13.82 5.86
C GLU A 96 -8.39 12.33 6.22
N SER A 97 -9.24 11.93 7.17
CA SER A 97 -9.41 10.50 7.47
C SER A 97 -10.11 9.76 6.32
N PHE A 98 -9.79 8.47 6.15
CA PHE A 98 -10.47 7.65 5.13
C PHE A 98 -11.99 7.56 5.33
N VAL A 99 -12.45 7.57 6.59
CA VAL A 99 -13.89 7.60 6.91
C VAL A 99 -14.53 8.91 6.45
N SER A 100 -13.88 10.06 6.68
CA SER A 100 -14.34 11.36 6.19
C SER A 100 -14.42 11.37 4.67
N PHE A 101 -13.36 10.90 4.01
CA PHE A 101 -13.31 10.76 2.56
C PHE A 101 -14.45 9.91 2.01
N CYS A 102 -14.72 8.74 2.62
CA CYS A 102 -15.84 7.88 2.24
C CYS A 102 -17.20 8.58 2.38
N GLY A 103 -17.34 9.53 3.30
CA GLY A 103 -18.59 10.26 3.55
C GLY A 103 -18.99 11.23 2.43
N HIS A 104 -18.03 11.72 1.63
CA HIS A 104 -18.29 12.64 0.52
C HIS A 104 -17.81 12.14 -0.85
N ALA A 105 -17.08 11.03 -0.90
CA ALA A 105 -16.65 10.41 -2.14
C ALA A 105 -17.84 10.03 -3.02
N THR A 106 -17.90 10.63 -4.21
CA THR A 106 -18.96 10.39 -5.21
C THR A 106 -18.56 9.38 -6.28
N ARG A 107 -17.28 9.00 -6.32
CA ARG A 107 -16.70 8.16 -7.38
C ARG A 107 -16.38 6.77 -6.84
N LYS A 108 -16.44 5.79 -7.74
CA LYS A 108 -15.96 4.43 -7.50
C LYS A 108 -14.56 4.27 -8.09
N TYR A 109 -13.81 3.30 -7.56
CA TYR A 109 -12.44 3.02 -7.92
C TYR A 109 -12.27 1.63 -8.49
N ASP A 110 -11.47 1.52 -9.53
CA ASP A 110 -11.07 0.25 -10.13
C ASP A 110 -10.00 -0.42 -9.27
N ARG A 111 -9.14 0.37 -8.63
CA ARG A 111 -8.09 -0.12 -7.75
C ARG A 111 -8.07 0.69 -6.46
N ILE A 112 -8.16 0.00 -5.33
CA ILE A 112 -7.86 0.57 -4.02
C ILE A 112 -6.61 -0.13 -3.52
N VAL A 113 -5.66 0.62 -3.00
CA VAL A 113 -4.42 0.07 -2.45
C VAL A 113 -4.19 0.66 -1.06
N SER A 114 -3.68 -0.14 -0.14
CA SER A 114 -3.31 0.34 1.19
C SER A 114 -2.17 -0.48 1.77
N ASN A 115 -1.22 0.19 2.41
CA ASN A 115 -0.27 -0.43 3.33
C ASN A 115 -0.73 -0.13 4.76
N PRO A 116 -1.75 -0.84 5.29
CA PRO A 116 -2.34 -0.49 6.57
C PRO A 116 -1.33 -0.70 7.70
N PRO A 117 -1.39 0.11 8.76
CA PRO A 117 -0.51 -0.07 9.91
C PRO A 117 -0.71 -1.45 10.54
N TYR A 118 0.40 -2.10 10.88
CA TYR A 118 0.43 -3.50 11.32
C TYR A 118 -0.21 -3.80 12.69
N PHE A 119 -0.72 -2.79 13.39
CA PHE A 119 -1.11 -2.93 14.79
C PHE A 119 -2.63 -2.80 15.00
N VAL A 120 -3.28 -3.96 15.10
CA VAL A 120 -4.49 -4.13 15.91
C VAL A 120 -4.19 -5.20 16.97
N GLY A 121 -3.49 -4.81 18.05
CA GLY A 121 -3.60 -5.54 19.32
C GLY A 121 -2.37 -6.20 19.97
N SER A 122 -1.12 -6.06 19.50
CA SER A 122 0.04 -6.61 20.22
C SER A 122 1.15 -5.57 20.47
N LEU A 123 1.51 -5.44 21.75
CA LEU A 123 2.51 -4.54 22.34
C LEU A 123 2.01 -3.12 22.69
N LYS A 124 1.37 -3.03 23.85
CA LYS A 124 1.44 -1.82 24.68
C LYS A 124 2.91 -1.45 24.88
N CYS A 125 3.35 -0.38 24.24
CA CYS A 125 4.60 0.28 24.61
C CYS A 125 4.41 0.84 26.03
N PRO A 126 5.40 0.75 26.94
CA PRO A 126 5.25 1.22 28.33
C PRO A 126 5.23 2.75 28.47
N ASP A 127 5.02 3.49 27.38
CA ASP A 127 4.91 4.94 27.39
C ASP A 127 3.44 5.37 27.20
N PRO A 128 2.73 5.75 28.29
CA PRO A 128 1.34 6.17 28.25
C PRO A 128 1.11 7.49 27.50
N GLY A 129 2.16 8.28 27.21
CA GLY A 129 2.07 9.48 26.38
C GLY A 129 1.97 9.18 24.89
N ARG A 130 2.76 8.21 24.39
CA ARG A 130 2.79 7.81 22.96
C ARG A 130 1.65 6.88 22.54
N THR A 131 1.07 6.16 23.50
CA THR A 131 0.02 5.17 23.24
C THR A 131 -1.33 5.81 22.89
N ARG A 132 -1.65 7.01 23.40
CA ARG A 132 -2.92 7.70 23.11
C ARG A 132 -2.98 8.33 21.71
N ALA A 133 -1.89 8.90 21.21
CA ALA A 133 -1.86 9.46 19.86
C ALA A 133 -2.10 8.37 18.79
N ARG A 134 -1.39 7.23 18.89
CA ARG A 134 -1.52 6.13 17.93
C ARG A 134 -2.85 5.39 17.95
N HIS A 135 -3.61 5.44 19.05
CA HIS A 135 -4.94 4.83 19.12
C HIS A 135 -6.04 5.68 18.47
N THR A 136 -5.78 6.96 18.20
CA THR A 136 -6.76 7.88 17.62
C THR A 136 -6.49 8.15 16.14
N ASP A 137 -5.26 7.88 15.68
CA ASP A 137 -4.79 8.20 14.31
C ASP A 137 -4.59 6.96 13.40
N SER A 138 -4.80 5.73 13.90
CA SER A 138 -4.65 4.53 13.07
C SER A 138 -5.93 4.19 12.33
N LEU A 139 -5.85 3.99 11.01
CA LEU A 139 -6.96 3.48 10.21
C LEU A 139 -7.27 2.03 10.63
N PRO A 140 -8.40 1.76 11.31
CA PRO A 140 -8.76 0.41 11.72
C PRO A 140 -9.12 -0.45 10.52
N HIS A 141 -8.74 -1.74 10.53
CA HIS A 141 -9.09 -2.67 9.44
C HIS A 141 -10.59 -2.68 9.10
N PRO A 142 -11.53 -2.67 10.07
CA PRO A 142 -12.97 -2.59 9.76
C PRO A 142 -13.35 -1.38 8.92
N GLU A 143 -12.76 -0.21 9.18
CA GLU A 143 -13.04 1.03 8.43
C GLU A 143 -12.44 0.98 7.02
N LEU A 144 -11.21 0.47 6.89
CA LEU A 144 -10.60 0.22 5.58
C LEU A 144 -11.46 -0.73 4.74
N LEU A 145 -11.86 -1.87 5.32
CA LEU A 145 -12.61 -2.90 4.62
C LEU A 145 -14.02 -2.43 4.23
N ALA A 146 -14.72 -1.74 5.14
CA ALA A 146 -16.04 -1.18 4.85
C ALA A 146 -15.97 -0.10 3.76
N GLY A 147 -15.05 0.85 3.89
CA GLY A 147 -14.86 1.91 2.91
C GLY A 147 -14.42 1.37 1.55
N ALA A 148 -13.48 0.43 1.51
CA ALA A 148 -13.05 -0.19 0.27
C ALA A 148 -14.20 -0.93 -0.42
N ALA A 149 -14.94 -1.79 0.29
CA ALA A 149 -16.12 -2.46 -0.26
C ALA A 149 -17.16 -1.46 -0.78
N GLY A 150 -17.33 -0.34 -0.08
CA GLY A 150 -18.22 0.75 -0.45
C GLY A 150 -17.74 1.62 -1.61
N LEU A 151 -16.45 1.62 -1.95
CA LEU A 151 -15.87 2.49 -2.99
C LEU A 151 -15.39 1.74 -4.24
N LEU A 152 -15.30 0.42 -4.21
CA LEU A 152 -14.92 -0.36 -5.39
C LEU A 152 -16.00 -0.35 -6.48
N THR A 153 -15.56 -0.37 -7.75
CA THR A 153 -16.41 -0.77 -8.88
C THR A 153 -16.72 -2.27 -8.80
N GLU A 154 -17.66 -2.76 -9.61
CA GLU A 154 -17.99 -4.20 -9.65
C GLU A 154 -16.80 -5.09 -10.01
N LYS A 155 -15.87 -4.57 -10.82
CA LYS A 155 -14.62 -5.25 -11.22
C LYS A 155 -13.39 -4.70 -10.47
N GLY A 156 -13.62 -3.90 -9.43
CA GLY A 156 -12.57 -3.28 -8.67
C GLY A 156 -11.89 -4.27 -7.72
N CYS A 157 -10.63 -4.00 -7.42
CA CYS A 157 -9.87 -4.77 -6.43
C CYS A 157 -9.29 -3.89 -5.32
N LEU A 158 -9.22 -4.43 -4.11
CA LEU A 158 -8.44 -3.90 -2.98
C LEU A 158 -7.14 -4.68 -2.84
N SER A 159 -5.99 -4.02 -2.89
CA SER A 159 -4.68 -4.64 -2.65
C SER A 159 -4.06 -4.14 -1.35
N VAL A 160 -3.59 -5.06 -0.51
CA VAL A 160 -2.94 -4.74 0.77
C VAL A 160 -1.64 -5.52 0.95
N VAL A 161 -0.75 -4.99 1.79
CA VAL A 161 0.41 -5.72 2.33
C VAL A 161 0.30 -5.82 3.84
N LEU A 162 0.49 -7.02 4.37
CA LEU A 162 0.30 -7.35 5.78
C LEU A 162 1.47 -8.19 6.32
N PRO A 163 1.74 -8.18 7.63
CA PRO A 163 2.51 -9.21 8.28
C PRO A 163 1.86 -10.58 8.04
N ALA A 164 2.67 -11.61 7.81
CA ALA A 164 2.14 -12.93 7.47
C ALA A 164 1.31 -13.56 8.60
N ASP A 165 1.63 -13.26 9.85
CA ASP A 165 0.89 -13.69 11.05
C ASP A 165 -0.46 -12.99 11.23
N GLY A 166 -0.66 -11.81 10.64
CA GLY A 166 -1.92 -11.06 10.65
C GLY A 166 -2.84 -11.31 9.44
N ALA A 167 -2.33 -11.99 8.40
CA ALA A 167 -3.00 -12.12 7.11
C ALA A 167 -4.33 -12.89 7.17
N ASP A 168 -4.38 -14.00 7.91
CA ASP A 168 -5.59 -14.82 8.03
C ASP A 168 -6.70 -14.09 8.79
N ALA A 169 -6.34 -13.39 9.87
CA ALA A 169 -7.28 -12.59 10.65
C ALA A 169 -7.88 -11.45 9.80
N PHE A 170 -7.04 -10.73 9.03
CA PHE A 170 -7.50 -9.70 8.10
C PHE A 170 -8.42 -10.29 7.02
N THR A 171 -8.05 -11.42 6.42
CA THR A 171 -8.85 -12.10 5.40
C THR A 171 -10.22 -12.53 5.93
N GLY A 172 -10.26 -13.05 7.16
CA GLY A 172 -11.52 -13.38 7.84
C GLY A 172 -12.40 -12.16 8.10
N GLN A 173 -11.82 -11.01 8.44
CA GLN A 173 -12.55 -9.75 8.55
C GLN A 173 -13.05 -9.26 7.19
N ALA A 174 -12.22 -9.30 6.15
CA ALA A 174 -12.56 -8.87 4.80
C ALA A 174 -13.79 -9.61 4.25
N ALA A 175 -13.88 -10.92 4.51
CA ALA A 175 -15.02 -11.73 4.11
C ALA A 175 -16.36 -11.24 4.69
N ARG A 176 -16.36 -10.60 5.87
CA ARG A 176 -17.57 -10.02 6.50
C ARG A 176 -18.08 -8.78 5.75
N TYR A 177 -17.22 -8.14 4.98
CA TYR A 177 -17.53 -6.99 4.12
C TYR A 177 -17.72 -7.38 2.64
N GLY A 178 -17.81 -8.68 2.34
CA GLY A 178 -17.98 -9.16 0.96
C GLY A 178 -16.71 -9.09 0.11
N LEU A 179 -15.54 -8.93 0.74
CA LEU A 179 -14.25 -8.92 0.08
C LEU A 179 -13.60 -10.29 0.17
N PHE A 180 -13.29 -10.89 -0.98
CA PHE A 180 -12.73 -12.24 -1.08
C PHE A 180 -11.38 -12.20 -1.79
N PRO A 181 -10.37 -12.95 -1.31
CA PRO A 181 -9.08 -12.98 -1.97
C PRO A 181 -9.21 -13.51 -3.41
N ALA A 182 -8.50 -12.87 -4.32
CA ALA A 182 -8.38 -13.26 -5.72
C ALA A 182 -6.94 -13.65 -6.06
N ARG A 183 -5.96 -12.96 -5.45
CA ARG A 183 -4.53 -13.22 -5.65
C ARG A 183 -3.77 -12.97 -4.34
N THR A 184 -2.80 -13.81 -4.04
CA THR A 184 -1.94 -13.68 -2.86
C THR A 184 -0.48 -13.89 -3.21
N LEU A 185 0.42 -13.11 -2.62
CA LEU A 185 1.85 -13.29 -2.70
C LEU A 185 2.45 -13.41 -1.31
N ALA A 186 2.97 -14.60 -0.99
CA ALA A 186 3.74 -14.84 0.22
C ALA A 186 5.20 -14.43 0.02
N VAL A 187 5.71 -13.50 0.83
CA VAL A 187 7.08 -12.98 0.69
C VAL A 187 7.98 -13.53 1.77
N CYS A 188 8.96 -14.32 1.34
CA CYS A 188 9.97 -14.96 2.17
C CYS A 188 11.31 -14.19 2.08
N PRO A 189 12.08 -14.09 3.17
CA PRO A 189 13.44 -13.55 3.13
C PRO A 189 14.35 -14.32 2.16
N VAL A 190 14.32 -15.65 2.25
CA VAL A 190 15.05 -16.61 1.40
C VAL A 190 14.14 -17.80 1.05
N PRO A 191 14.44 -18.61 0.01
CA PRO A 191 13.61 -19.74 -0.38
C PRO A 191 13.38 -20.73 0.77
N GLY A 192 12.17 -21.29 0.86
CA GLY A 192 11.81 -22.30 1.86
C GLY A 192 11.60 -21.79 3.30
N THR A 193 11.78 -20.49 3.56
CA THR A 193 11.53 -19.93 4.90
C THR A 193 10.09 -19.46 5.10
N VAL A 194 9.68 -19.33 6.36
CA VAL A 194 8.36 -18.80 6.73
C VAL A 194 8.19 -17.38 6.17
N PRO A 195 7.10 -17.09 5.43
CA PRO A 195 6.81 -15.77 4.94
C PRO A 195 6.80 -14.72 6.05
N LYS A 196 7.33 -13.53 5.76
CA LYS A 196 7.27 -12.38 6.66
C LYS A 196 6.21 -11.37 6.27
N ARG A 197 5.77 -11.40 5.01
CA ARG A 197 4.68 -10.57 4.48
C ARG A 197 3.76 -11.39 3.61
N MET A 198 2.51 -10.95 3.58
CA MET A 198 1.50 -11.40 2.63
C MET A 198 0.98 -10.16 1.90
N LEU A 199 1.08 -10.17 0.58
CA LEU A 199 0.32 -9.24 -0.25
C LEU A 199 -0.96 -9.96 -0.68
N ILE A 200 -2.10 -9.28 -0.57
CA ILE A 200 -3.39 -9.87 -0.87
C ILE A 200 -4.20 -8.89 -1.70
N GLU A 201 -4.74 -9.38 -2.81
CA GLU A 201 -5.72 -8.69 -3.63
C GLU A 201 -7.10 -9.30 -3.38
N PHE A 202 -8.04 -8.46 -2.99
CA PHE A 202 -9.43 -8.80 -2.74
C PHE A 202 -10.33 -8.23 -3.82
N ARG A 203 -11.42 -8.93 -4.11
CA ARG A 203 -12.51 -8.50 -4.99
C ARG A 203 -13.87 -8.72 -4.32
N THR A 204 -14.92 -8.14 -4.88
CA THR A 204 -16.29 -8.18 -4.31
C THR A 204 -17.06 -9.46 -4.60
N PHE A 205 -16.47 -10.42 -5.33
CA PHE A 205 -17.09 -11.69 -5.68
C PHE A 205 -16.18 -12.89 -5.42
N ARG A 206 -16.80 -14.06 -5.16
CA ARG A 206 -16.06 -15.29 -4.90
C ARG A 206 -15.52 -15.91 -6.20
N GLY A 207 -14.41 -16.60 -6.10
CA GLY A 207 -13.85 -17.42 -7.18
C GLY A 207 -12.51 -18.03 -6.75
N GLY A 208 -11.76 -18.55 -7.72
CA GLY A 208 -10.42 -19.09 -7.46
C GLY A 208 -9.45 -18.04 -6.92
N VAL A 209 -8.51 -18.50 -6.09
CA VAL A 209 -7.43 -17.68 -5.53
C VAL A 209 -6.12 -18.10 -6.19
N GLU A 210 -5.45 -17.18 -6.86
CA GLU A 210 -4.09 -17.38 -7.36
C GLU A 210 -3.10 -17.18 -6.21
N THR A 211 -2.20 -18.16 -6.00
CA THR A 211 -1.23 -18.13 -4.91
C THR A 211 0.19 -18.17 -5.43
N GLU A 212 0.99 -17.20 -5.02
CA GLU A 212 2.39 -17.04 -5.44
C GLU A 212 3.32 -16.95 -4.22
N VAL A 213 4.59 -17.29 -4.42
CA VAL A 213 5.65 -17.12 -3.42
C VAL A 213 6.82 -16.34 -4.03
N LEU A 214 7.31 -15.34 -3.30
CA LEU A 214 8.47 -14.55 -3.65
C LEU A 214 9.53 -14.65 -2.57
N ALA A 215 10.74 -15.09 -2.92
CA ALA A 215 11.91 -14.95 -2.06
C ALA A 215 12.68 -13.67 -2.42
N ILE A 216 13.07 -12.86 -1.43
CA ILE A 216 13.81 -11.60 -1.67
C ILE A 216 15.26 -11.88 -2.05
N ALA A 217 15.97 -12.67 -1.24
CA ALA A 217 17.37 -13.06 -1.45
C ALA A 217 17.47 -14.54 -1.84
N PRO A 218 18.52 -14.96 -2.57
CA PRO A 218 18.75 -16.37 -2.88
C PRO A 218 19.18 -17.16 -1.63
N GLU A 219 19.28 -18.48 -1.78
CA GLU A 219 19.89 -19.33 -0.75
C GLU A 219 21.34 -18.87 -0.47
N GLY A 220 21.69 -18.70 0.80
CA GLY A 220 22.96 -18.08 1.21
C GLY A 220 22.91 -16.56 1.45
N GLY A 221 21.79 -15.89 1.13
CA GLY A 221 21.45 -14.56 1.65
C GLY A 221 22.14 -13.34 1.02
N THR A 222 22.94 -13.52 -0.03
CA THR A 222 23.63 -12.41 -0.71
C THR A 222 22.96 -12.02 -2.03
N GLY A 223 22.65 -10.74 -2.19
CA GLY A 223 21.97 -10.21 -3.38
C GLY A 223 20.46 -10.45 -3.40
N TYR A 224 19.85 -10.24 -4.57
CA TYR A 224 18.41 -10.41 -4.80
C TYR A 224 18.14 -11.60 -5.72
N THR A 225 16.97 -12.22 -5.59
CA THR A 225 16.50 -13.22 -6.57
C THR A 225 16.08 -12.55 -7.87
N ASP A 226 16.11 -13.29 -8.98
CA ASP A 226 15.68 -12.77 -10.28
C ASP A 226 14.21 -12.40 -10.31
N ARG A 227 13.36 -13.12 -9.58
CA ARG A 227 11.94 -12.77 -9.43
C ARG A 227 11.75 -11.45 -8.70
N TYR A 228 12.53 -11.20 -7.63
CA TYR A 228 12.48 -9.93 -6.89
C TYR A 228 13.00 -8.76 -7.75
N ARG A 229 14.08 -8.98 -8.51
CA ARG A 229 14.58 -8.01 -9.49
C ARG A 229 13.58 -7.72 -10.57
N ALA A 230 12.94 -8.74 -11.15
CA ALA A 230 11.94 -8.56 -12.19
C ALA A 230 10.74 -7.75 -11.67
N LEU A 231 10.32 -8.00 -10.43
CA LEU A 231 9.21 -7.26 -9.82
C LEU A 231 9.55 -5.79 -9.55
N THR A 232 10.72 -5.51 -8.99
CA THR A 232 11.05 -4.18 -8.44
C THR A 232 12.04 -3.38 -9.30
N GLY A 233 12.55 -3.99 -10.36
CA GLY A 233 13.65 -3.48 -11.19
C GLY A 233 13.32 -2.18 -11.91
N ASP A 234 12.06 -1.91 -12.24
CA ASP A 234 11.64 -0.65 -12.86
C ASP A 234 11.73 0.56 -11.91
N PHE A 235 11.93 0.30 -10.62
CA PHE A 235 11.90 1.32 -9.57
C PHE A 235 13.28 1.56 -8.97
N TYR A 236 13.95 0.53 -8.47
CA TYR A 236 15.22 0.71 -7.76
C TYR A 236 16.37 1.09 -8.68
N LEU A 237 17.24 2.00 -8.22
CA LEU A 237 18.40 2.48 -8.98
C LEU A 237 19.44 1.40 -9.31
N LYS A 238 19.60 0.41 -8.44
CA LYS A 238 20.60 -0.67 -8.56
C LYS A 238 19.92 -2.01 -8.23
N MET A 239 19.45 -2.71 -9.26
CA MET A 239 18.82 -4.04 -9.21
C MET A 239 19.53 -4.97 -10.19
#